data_AF-A0A442IIL1-F1
#
_entry.id   AF-A0A442IIL1-F1
#
_cell.length_a   1.000
_cell.length_b   1.000
_cell.length_c   1.000
_cell.angle_alpha   90.00
_cell.angle_beta   90.00
_cell.angle_gamma   90.00
#
_symmetry.space_group_name_H-M   'P 1'
#
loop_
_entity.id
_entity.type
_entity.pdbx_description
1 polymer ?
#
loop_
_entity_poly.entity_id
_entity_poly.type
_entity_poly.pdbx_seq_one_letter_code
_entity_poly.pdbx_strand_id
1 'polypeptide(L)'
;MNADHLTGAARPVARPRFSASADWIGLAAVLAAAGAGYLLFPDNLALLTRIIGIIMLVLSLDLVTGFCGVATLGHAALFGAGAYAAGIAAAHFGISDPVAMIAAGSAGGALAGLLSGFVILRGHGLGQLVLSIAIVNLFHEAANKAAGWTGGSDGLTDIAPTPLIGVFAFDLWGHTAYALGVALLLIVLFLLQRLARSPFGMLCRGIRQDPIRVAAMGAPVSKTLLAMYVVSGLVAGVGGGLNAISTQVVGLDSVSFTLSASALVMLVLGGTGSLYGAIVGTVVFMLFEDFVSAANPFHWLTIVGALLVLVVLFAPRGIFGTSVRLLERSRRR
;
A
#
# COMPACT_ATOMS: atom_id res chain seq x y z
N MET A 1 -40.44 4.50 -39.96
CA MET A 1 -39.04 4.19 -40.31
C MET A 1 -38.19 5.35 -39.83
N ASN A 2 -37.27 5.28 -38.88
CA ASN A 2 -36.86 4.26 -37.91
C ASN A 2 -36.31 5.00 -36.68
N ALA A 3 -36.61 4.49 -35.49
CA ALA A 3 -36.14 5.01 -34.22
C ALA A 3 -34.95 4.16 -33.74
N ASP A 4 -33.73 4.47 -34.19
CA ASP A 4 -32.52 3.69 -33.84
C ASP A 4 -31.35 4.55 -33.27
N HIS A 5 -31.59 5.79 -32.84
CA HIS A 5 -30.52 6.70 -32.40
C HIS A 5 -30.24 6.78 -30.88
N LEU A 6 -30.86 5.95 -30.03
CA LEU A 6 -30.79 6.14 -28.56
C LEU A 6 -30.18 5.01 -27.71
N THR A 7 -29.41 4.07 -28.27
CA THR A 7 -28.70 3.08 -27.42
C THR A 7 -27.23 2.93 -27.80
N GLY A 8 -26.43 3.94 -27.44
CA GLY A 8 -25.00 3.77 -27.20
C GLY A 8 -24.74 2.93 -25.95
N ALA A 9 -25.26 1.70 -25.92
CA ALA A 9 -24.98 0.76 -24.84
C ALA A 9 -23.48 0.46 -24.88
N ALA A 10 -22.74 1.04 -23.93
CA ALA A 10 -21.35 0.70 -23.69
C ALA A 10 -21.24 -0.82 -23.58
N ARG A 11 -20.62 -1.46 -24.57
CA ARG A 11 -20.41 -2.90 -24.58
C ARG A 11 -19.74 -3.28 -23.25
N PRO A 12 -20.25 -4.27 -22.50
CA PRO A 12 -19.59 -4.70 -21.28
C PRO A 12 -18.18 -5.15 -21.68
N VAL A 13 -17.17 -4.40 -21.23
CA VAL A 13 -15.77 -4.79 -21.36
C VAL A 13 -15.67 -6.17 -20.72
N ALA A 14 -15.39 -7.20 -21.53
CA ALA A 14 -15.21 -8.55 -21.06
C ALA A 14 -14.11 -8.53 -20.01
N ARG A 15 -14.49 -8.63 -18.73
CA ARG A 15 -13.54 -8.62 -17.64
C ARG A 15 -12.77 -9.93 -17.71
N PRO A 16 -11.42 -9.92 -17.62
CA PRO A 16 -10.66 -11.15 -17.56
C PRO A 16 -11.21 -11.98 -16.40
N ARG A 17 -11.72 -13.17 -16.71
CA ARG A 17 -11.98 -14.21 -15.73
C ARG A 17 -10.61 -14.58 -15.18
N PHE A 18 -10.20 -13.94 -14.09
CA PHE A 18 -9.03 -14.34 -13.35
C PHE A 18 -9.30 -15.74 -12.78
N SER A 19 -8.84 -16.75 -13.50
CA SER A 19 -8.79 -18.13 -13.04
C SER A 19 -7.95 -18.20 -11.77
N ALA A 20 -8.25 -19.15 -10.88
CA ALA A 20 -7.39 -19.45 -9.74
C ALA A 20 -5.94 -19.74 -10.19
N SER A 21 -5.75 -20.25 -11.41
CA SER A 21 -4.42 -20.48 -12.00
C SER A 21 -3.63 -19.19 -12.26
N ALA A 22 -4.29 -18.06 -12.54
CA ALA A 22 -3.59 -16.79 -12.80
C ALA A 22 -3.00 -16.17 -11.53
N ASP A 23 -3.59 -16.45 -10.35
CA ASP A 23 -3.06 -15.98 -9.07
C ASP A 23 -1.79 -16.73 -8.68
N TRP A 24 -1.78 -18.05 -8.85
CA TRP A 24 -0.60 -18.86 -8.57
C TRP A 24 0.57 -18.48 -9.48
N ILE A 25 0.30 -18.15 -10.75
CA ILE A 25 1.32 -17.65 -11.68
C ILE A 25 1.85 -16.29 -11.21
N GLY A 26 0.98 -15.37 -10.77
CA GLY A 26 1.42 -14.06 -10.28
C GLY A 26 2.16 -14.14 -8.95
N LEU A 27 1.75 -15.00 -8.02
CA LEU A 27 2.47 -15.28 -6.77
C LEU A 27 3.84 -15.90 -7.05
N ALA A 28 3.91 -16.87 -7.97
CA ALA A 28 5.17 -17.46 -8.40
C ALA A 28 6.08 -16.41 -9.07
N ALA A 29 5.53 -15.49 -9.85
CA ALA A 29 6.29 -14.40 -10.45
C ALA A 29 6.83 -13.41 -9.39
N VAL A 30 6.04 -13.05 -8.38
CA VAL A 30 6.51 -12.21 -7.26
C VAL A 30 7.59 -12.93 -6.46
N LEU A 31 7.42 -14.23 -6.19
CA LEU A 31 8.42 -15.05 -5.49
C LEU A 31 9.71 -15.21 -6.31
N ALA A 32 9.60 -15.41 -7.63
CA ALA A 32 10.74 -15.46 -8.52
C ALA A 32 11.47 -14.11 -8.60
N ALA A 33 10.73 -13.00 -8.64
CA ALA A 33 11.31 -11.65 -8.60
C ALA A 33 12.00 -11.36 -7.27
N ALA A 34 11.44 -11.81 -6.14
CA ALA A 34 12.08 -11.73 -4.84
C ALA A 34 13.36 -12.58 -4.80
N GLY A 35 13.32 -13.83 -5.26
CA GLY A 35 14.50 -14.68 -5.38
C GLY A 35 15.58 -14.09 -6.29
N ALA A 36 15.20 -13.48 -7.41
CA ALA A 36 16.13 -12.77 -8.28
C ALA A 36 16.72 -11.54 -7.61
N GLY A 37 15.93 -10.79 -6.84
CA GLY A 37 16.41 -9.65 -6.06
C GLY A 37 17.45 -10.06 -5.01
N TYR A 38 17.21 -11.17 -4.32
CA TYR A 38 18.17 -11.74 -3.37
C TYR A 38 19.52 -12.10 -4.01
N LEU A 39 19.48 -12.64 -5.24
CA LEU A 39 20.70 -13.03 -5.97
C LEU A 39 21.42 -11.84 -6.62
N LEU A 40 20.68 -10.83 -7.06
CA LEU A 40 21.22 -9.66 -7.77
C LEU A 40 21.74 -8.57 -6.82
N PHE A 41 21.17 -8.46 -5.62
CA PHE A 41 21.52 -7.42 -4.63
C PHE A 41 21.82 -8.01 -3.24
N PRO A 42 22.84 -8.86 -3.10
CA PRO A 42 23.18 -9.48 -1.81
C PRO A 42 23.57 -8.45 -0.74
N ASP A 43 24.14 -7.31 -1.14
CA ASP A 43 24.62 -6.29 -0.20
C ASP A 43 23.56 -5.26 0.24
N ASN A 44 22.38 -5.24 -0.40
CA ASN A 44 21.34 -4.21 -0.19
C ASN A 44 19.97 -4.78 0.23
N LEU A 45 19.96 -5.87 1.02
CA LEU A 45 18.74 -6.52 1.49
C LEU A 45 17.84 -5.62 2.36
N ALA A 46 18.42 -4.66 3.07
CA ALA A 46 17.66 -3.66 3.83
C ALA A 46 16.80 -2.76 2.91
N LEU A 47 17.34 -2.36 1.76
CA LEU A 47 16.61 -1.59 0.75
C LEU A 47 15.46 -2.41 0.18
N LEU A 48 15.70 -3.67 -0.18
CA LEU A 48 14.66 -4.57 -0.67
C LEU A 48 13.54 -4.79 0.37
N THR A 49 13.90 -4.92 1.65
CA THR A 49 12.93 -5.03 2.75
C THR A 49 12.10 -3.75 2.90
N ARG A 50 12.73 -2.57 2.76
CA ARG A 50 12.05 -1.28 2.71
C ARG A 50 11.07 -1.20 1.53
N ILE A 51 11.47 -1.65 0.34
CA ILE A 51 10.59 -1.73 -0.84
C ILE A 51 9.35 -2.57 -0.51
N ILE A 52 9.54 -3.74 0.14
CA ILE A 52 8.41 -4.60 0.53
C ILE A 52 7.46 -3.88 1.51
N GLY A 53 8.00 -3.17 2.51
CA GLY A 53 7.19 -2.36 3.42
C GLY A 53 6.36 -1.30 2.70
N ILE A 54 6.96 -0.61 1.73
CA ILE A 54 6.26 0.39 0.90
C ILE A 54 5.26 -0.26 -0.06
N ILE A 55 5.54 -1.46 -0.60
CA ILE A 55 4.56 -2.23 -1.39
C ILE A 55 3.29 -2.47 -0.56
N MET A 56 3.41 -2.80 0.72
CA MET A 56 2.23 -2.96 1.60
C MET A 56 1.45 -1.66 1.78
N LEU A 57 2.14 -0.52 1.88
CA LEU A 57 1.51 0.80 1.92
C LEU A 57 0.77 1.11 0.59
N VAL A 58 1.36 0.80 -0.56
CA VAL A 58 0.73 1.07 -1.86
C VAL A 58 -0.42 0.09 -2.13
N LEU A 59 -0.30 -1.16 -1.71
CA LEU A 59 -1.39 -2.15 -1.75
C LEU A 59 -2.57 -1.71 -0.88
N SER A 60 -2.32 -1.24 0.35
CA SER A 60 -3.38 -0.73 1.22
C SER A 60 -4.06 0.52 0.62
N LEU A 61 -3.29 1.39 -0.03
CA LEU A 61 -3.84 2.52 -0.78
C LEU A 61 -4.71 2.06 -1.97
N ASP A 62 -4.29 1.03 -2.71
CA ASP A 62 -5.06 0.47 -3.83
C ASP A 62 -6.41 -0.10 -3.38
N LEU A 63 -6.47 -0.68 -2.18
CA LEU A 63 -7.72 -1.19 -1.61
C LEU A 63 -8.78 -0.10 -1.44
N VAL A 64 -8.38 1.11 -1.07
CA VAL A 64 -9.32 2.22 -0.85
C VAL A 64 -9.53 3.03 -2.13
N THR A 65 -8.45 3.49 -2.75
CA THR A 65 -8.52 4.36 -3.94
C THR A 65 -8.87 3.56 -5.20
N GLY A 66 -8.25 2.40 -5.39
CA GLY A 66 -8.46 1.53 -6.54
C GLY A 66 -9.76 0.73 -6.45
N PHE A 67 -10.03 0.03 -5.36
CA PHE A 67 -11.22 -0.84 -5.31
C PHE A 67 -12.50 -0.08 -4.97
N CYS A 68 -12.45 0.84 -4.01
CA CYS A 68 -13.63 1.59 -3.56
C CYS A 68 -13.83 2.93 -4.29
N GLY A 69 -12.80 3.48 -4.94
CA GLY A 69 -12.89 4.77 -5.61
C GLY A 69 -12.87 5.98 -4.67
N VAL A 70 -12.46 5.79 -3.42
CA VAL A 70 -12.34 6.87 -2.45
C VAL A 70 -10.94 7.46 -2.55
N ALA A 71 -10.83 8.70 -3.03
CA ALA A 71 -9.54 9.37 -3.18
C ALA A 71 -9.03 9.84 -1.80
N THR A 72 -7.77 9.51 -1.48
CA THR A 72 -7.19 9.78 -0.17
C THR A 72 -5.66 9.89 -0.25
N LEU A 73 -5.13 10.85 0.51
CA LEU A 73 -3.71 11.16 0.67
C LEU A 73 -3.27 11.03 2.14
N GLY A 74 -3.99 10.20 2.91
CA GLY A 74 -3.74 9.99 4.33
C GLY A 74 -3.16 8.62 4.71
N HIS A 75 -2.80 7.77 3.75
CA HIS A 75 -2.43 6.37 4.03
C HIS A 75 -1.12 6.21 4.80
N ALA A 76 -0.20 7.19 4.76
CA ALA A 76 0.97 7.18 5.64
C ALA A 76 0.59 7.24 7.12
N ALA A 77 -0.57 7.82 7.47
CA ALA A 77 -1.05 7.79 8.85
C ALA A 77 -1.33 6.36 9.32
N LEU A 78 -1.88 5.51 8.45
CA LEU A 78 -2.16 4.10 8.73
C LEU A 78 -0.87 3.29 8.88
N PHE A 79 0.07 3.50 7.96
CA PHE A 79 1.37 2.85 7.94
C PHE A 79 2.21 3.25 9.16
N GLY A 80 2.36 4.54 9.41
CA GLY A 80 3.13 5.04 10.53
C GLY A 80 2.47 4.75 11.88
N ALA A 81 1.13 4.72 12.00
CA ALA A 81 0.47 4.23 13.20
C ALA A 81 0.81 2.76 13.50
N GLY A 82 0.92 1.92 12.46
CA GLY A 82 1.40 0.54 12.64
C GLY A 82 2.88 0.46 12.97
N ALA A 83 3.72 1.30 12.36
CA ALA A 83 5.15 1.37 12.71
C ALA A 83 5.34 1.77 14.18
N TYR A 84 4.66 2.83 14.64
CA TYR A 84 4.69 3.26 16.04
C TYR A 84 4.09 2.21 16.98
N ALA A 85 2.99 1.53 16.63
CA ALA A 85 2.44 0.48 17.48
C ALA A 85 3.41 -0.70 17.66
N ALA A 86 4.09 -1.12 16.60
CA ALA A 86 5.14 -2.14 16.67
C ALA A 86 6.35 -1.66 17.47
N GLY A 87 6.82 -0.43 17.23
CA GLY A 87 7.95 0.16 17.95
C GLY A 87 7.68 0.37 19.44
N ILE A 88 6.48 0.86 19.80
CA ILE A 88 6.07 1.07 21.20
C ILE A 88 5.93 -0.27 21.93
N ALA A 89 5.42 -1.31 21.24
CA ALA A 89 5.37 -2.67 21.79
C ALA A 89 6.77 -3.17 22.18
N ALA A 90 7.78 -2.91 21.34
CA ALA A 90 9.17 -3.25 21.65
C ALA A 90 9.78 -2.37 22.75
N ALA A 91 9.76 -1.05 22.57
CA ALA A 91 10.48 -0.11 23.43
C ALA A 91 9.89 0.00 24.84
N HIS A 92 8.56 0.03 24.98
CA HIS A 92 7.91 0.28 26.27
C HIS A 92 7.40 -1.01 26.94
N PHE A 93 6.92 -1.97 26.16
CA PHE A 93 6.36 -3.22 26.69
C PHE A 93 7.35 -4.40 26.65
N GLY A 94 8.56 -4.20 26.10
CA GLY A 94 9.57 -5.25 26.00
C GLY A 94 9.20 -6.39 25.05
N ILE A 95 8.16 -6.21 24.21
CA ILE A 95 7.72 -7.20 23.23
C ILE A 95 8.67 -7.17 22.05
N SER A 96 9.71 -7.98 22.13
CA SER A 96 10.74 -8.08 21.10
C SER A 96 10.45 -9.16 20.05
N ASP A 97 9.43 -10.00 20.25
CA ASP A 97 9.05 -11.04 19.27
C ASP A 97 8.52 -10.38 17.98
N PRO A 98 9.17 -10.60 16.81
CA PRO A 98 8.76 -9.99 15.55
C PRO A 98 7.31 -10.28 15.17
N VAL A 99 6.78 -11.46 15.51
CA VAL A 99 5.39 -11.81 15.17
C VAL A 99 4.42 -10.99 16.00
N ALA A 100 4.68 -10.86 17.31
CA ALA A 100 3.91 -10.00 18.19
C ALA A 100 4.01 -8.52 17.81
N MET A 101 5.19 -8.06 17.37
CA MET A 101 5.37 -6.70 16.84
C MET A 101 4.56 -6.45 15.56
N ILE A 102 4.55 -7.39 14.61
CA ILE A 102 3.70 -7.30 13.41
C ILE A 102 2.23 -7.33 13.79
N ALA A 103 1.83 -8.15 14.76
CA ALA A 103 0.45 -8.17 15.26
C ALA A 103 0.06 -6.82 15.87
N ALA A 104 0.91 -6.22 16.71
CA ALA A 104 0.72 -4.89 17.27
C ALA A 104 0.64 -3.81 16.17
N GLY A 105 1.53 -3.86 15.19
CA GLY A 105 1.53 -2.95 14.05
C GLY A 105 0.27 -3.08 13.20
N SER A 106 -0.19 -4.30 12.93
CA SER A 106 -1.43 -4.57 12.21
C SER A 106 -2.66 -4.05 12.97
N ALA A 107 -2.68 -4.18 14.30
CA ALA A 107 -3.74 -3.66 15.15
C ALA A 107 -3.73 -2.12 15.20
N GLY A 108 -2.56 -1.50 15.34
CA GLY A 108 -2.38 -0.05 15.31
C GLY A 108 -2.82 0.56 13.98
N GLY A 109 -2.41 -0.06 12.87
CA GLY A 109 -2.85 0.34 11.53
C GLY A 109 -4.36 0.15 11.33
N ALA A 110 -4.95 -0.96 11.79
CA ALA A 110 -6.38 -1.20 11.71
C ALA A 110 -7.21 -0.20 12.53
N LEU A 111 -6.74 0.17 13.72
CA LEU A 111 -7.35 1.21 14.57
C LEU A 111 -7.26 2.58 13.89
N ALA A 112 -6.09 2.94 13.34
CA ALA A 112 -5.94 4.15 12.55
C ALA A 112 -6.86 4.13 11.32
N GLY A 113 -7.06 2.96 10.70
CA GLY A 113 -7.99 2.74 9.58
C GLY A 113 -9.44 2.98 9.97
N LEU A 114 -9.84 2.49 11.14
CA LEU A 114 -11.17 2.72 11.70
C LEU A 114 -11.41 4.21 11.98
N LEU A 115 -10.47 4.86 12.66
CA LEU A 115 -10.57 6.28 13.03
C LEU A 115 -10.58 7.19 11.80
N SER A 116 -9.60 7.00 10.92
CA SER A 116 -9.48 7.80 9.69
C SER A 116 -10.64 7.54 8.73
N GLY A 117 -11.03 6.28 8.54
CA GLY A 117 -12.17 5.90 7.69
C GLY A 117 -13.48 6.52 8.20
N PHE A 118 -13.72 6.50 9.51
CA PHE A 118 -14.92 7.09 10.10
C PHE A 118 -15.04 8.60 9.83
N VAL A 119 -13.91 9.30 9.79
CA VAL A 119 -13.85 10.73 9.54
C VAL A 119 -13.90 11.03 8.04
N ILE A 120 -13.02 10.41 7.23
CA ILE A 120 -12.89 10.66 5.78
C ILE A 120 -14.18 10.36 5.03
N LEU A 121 -14.89 9.29 5.41
CA LEU A 121 -16.12 8.87 4.72
C LEU A 121 -17.31 9.83 4.94
N ARG A 122 -17.17 10.85 5.79
CA ARG A 122 -18.17 11.94 5.92
C ARG A 122 -18.04 12.99 4.81
N GLY A 123 -16.86 13.10 4.20
CA GLY A 123 -16.63 13.99 3.06
C GLY A 123 -17.03 13.32 1.74
N HIS A 124 -17.23 14.14 0.71
CA HIS A 124 -17.42 13.68 -0.68
C HIS A 124 -16.49 14.44 -1.64
N GLY A 125 -15.95 13.72 -2.63
CA GLY A 125 -15.08 14.30 -3.66
C GLY A 125 -13.84 14.98 -3.07
N LEU A 126 -13.65 16.26 -3.39
CA LEU A 126 -12.51 17.05 -2.91
C LEU A 126 -12.44 17.14 -1.38
N GLY A 127 -13.59 17.11 -0.69
CA GLY A 127 -13.62 17.11 0.77
C GLY A 127 -12.93 15.89 1.39
N GLN A 128 -12.98 14.72 0.73
CA GLN A 128 -12.30 13.51 1.20
C GLN A 128 -10.78 13.66 1.14
N LEU A 129 -10.28 14.30 0.09
CA LEU A 129 -8.85 14.57 -0.07
C LEU A 129 -8.35 15.53 1.01
N VAL A 130 -9.01 16.68 1.19
CA VAL A 130 -8.62 17.67 2.22
C VAL A 130 -8.66 17.04 3.61
N LEU A 131 -9.69 16.27 3.92
CA LEU A 131 -9.83 15.60 5.20
C LEU A 131 -8.74 14.54 5.43
N SER A 132 -8.37 13.79 4.38
CA SER A 132 -7.27 12.82 4.47
C SER A 132 -5.90 13.48 4.70
N ILE A 133 -5.66 14.66 4.10
CA ILE A 133 -4.45 15.46 4.33
C ILE A 133 -4.43 15.99 5.76
N ALA A 134 -5.57 16.48 6.26
CA ALA A 134 -5.68 16.92 7.64
C ALA A 134 -5.39 15.78 8.63
N ILE A 135 -5.87 14.57 8.36
CA ILE A 135 -5.65 13.41 9.22
C ILE A 135 -4.18 13.01 9.28
N VAL A 136 -3.46 12.95 8.15
CA VAL A 136 -2.03 12.60 8.20
C VAL A 136 -1.21 13.63 8.96
N ASN A 137 -1.51 14.92 8.79
CA ASN A 137 -0.85 15.97 9.58
C ASN A 137 -1.23 15.92 11.06
N LEU A 138 -2.47 15.57 11.39
CA LEU A 138 -2.90 15.40 12.77
C LEU A 138 -2.17 14.22 13.45
N PHE A 139 -1.99 13.10 12.74
CA PHE A 139 -1.20 11.97 13.25
C PHE A 139 0.28 12.34 13.38
N HIS A 140 0.84 13.10 12.43
CA HIS A 140 2.21 13.59 12.48
C HIS A 140 2.45 14.45 13.73
N GLU A 141 1.59 15.46 13.94
CA GLU A 141 1.68 16.35 15.11
C GLU A 141 1.35 15.63 16.42
N ALA A 142 0.42 14.67 16.41
CA ALA A 142 0.16 13.84 17.58
C ALA A 142 1.39 12.99 17.95
N ALA A 143 2.07 12.41 16.96
CA ALA A 143 3.31 11.69 17.17
C ALA A 143 4.44 12.62 17.66
N ASN A 144 4.52 13.84 17.14
CA ASN A 144 5.52 14.82 17.58
C ASN A 144 5.29 15.27 19.04
N LYS A 145 4.04 15.60 19.39
CA LYS A 145 3.68 16.04 20.76
C LYS A 145 3.75 14.93 21.80
N ALA A 146 3.49 13.68 21.41
CA ALA A 146 3.58 12.52 22.28
C ALA A 146 5.03 12.02 22.46
N ALA A 147 6.01 12.93 22.52
CA ALA A 147 7.44 12.59 22.50
C ALA A 147 7.86 11.57 23.58
N GLY A 148 7.21 11.58 24.74
CA GLY A 148 7.48 10.59 25.79
C GLY A 148 7.13 9.14 25.43
N TRP A 149 6.26 8.92 24.42
CA TRP A 149 5.86 7.60 23.95
C TRP A 149 6.44 7.27 22.57
N THR A 150 6.55 8.25 21.68
CA THR A 150 6.93 8.08 20.27
C THR A 150 8.36 8.52 19.95
N GLY A 151 9.08 9.12 20.91
CA GLY A 151 10.37 9.77 20.66
C GLY A 151 10.28 11.11 19.90
N GLY A 152 9.08 11.53 19.48
CA GLY A 152 8.88 12.82 18.80
C GLY A 152 9.76 13.00 17.57
N SER A 153 10.42 14.16 17.46
CA SER A 153 11.38 14.46 16.39
C SER A 153 12.66 13.62 16.43
N ASP A 154 13.03 13.08 17.60
CA ASP A 154 14.24 12.28 17.77
C ASP A 154 14.05 10.84 17.26
N GLY A 155 12.79 10.43 17.09
CA GLY A 155 12.40 9.10 16.66
C GLY A 155 12.36 8.11 17.81
N LEU A 156 11.50 7.10 17.68
CA LEU A 156 11.42 6.00 18.64
C LEU A 156 12.58 5.04 18.38
N THR A 157 13.49 4.98 19.35
CA THR A 157 14.65 4.07 19.37
C THR A 157 14.37 2.87 20.30
N ASP A 158 15.38 2.06 20.63
CA ASP A 158 15.25 0.83 21.44
C ASP A 158 14.35 -0.27 20.87
N ILE A 159 14.23 -0.32 19.54
CA ILE A 159 13.53 -1.40 18.83
C ILE A 159 14.54 -2.52 18.55
N ALA A 160 14.69 -3.43 19.50
CA ALA A 160 15.56 -4.60 19.37
C ALA A 160 14.73 -5.88 19.16
N PRO A 161 14.43 -6.27 17.90
CA PRO A 161 13.72 -7.51 17.64
C PRO A 161 14.57 -8.72 18.05
N THR A 162 13.96 -9.65 18.79
CA THR A 162 14.59 -10.93 19.14
C THR A 162 14.63 -11.86 17.93
N PRO A 163 15.49 -12.91 17.94
CA PRO A 163 15.53 -13.89 16.88
C PRO A 163 14.15 -14.46 16.57
N LEU A 164 13.77 -14.46 15.29
CA LEU A 164 12.48 -14.96 14.83
C LEU A 164 12.37 -16.45 15.21
N ILE A 165 11.35 -16.78 16.01
CA ILE A 165 11.09 -18.13 16.55
C ILE A 165 12.28 -18.66 17.39
N GLY A 166 13.15 -17.76 17.89
CA GLY A 166 14.34 -18.13 18.66
C GLY A 166 15.49 -18.74 17.85
N VAL A 167 15.36 -18.84 16.52
CA VAL A 167 16.35 -19.52 15.65
C VAL A 167 16.96 -18.57 14.62
N PHE A 168 16.19 -17.66 14.04
CA PHE A 168 16.71 -16.75 13.01
C PHE A 168 17.01 -15.37 13.60
N ALA A 169 18.28 -15.11 13.92
CA ALA A 169 18.69 -13.80 14.41
C ALA A 169 18.50 -12.71 13.35
N PHE A 170 18.14 -11.49 13.78
CA PHE A 170 18.17 -10.32 12.92
C PHE A 170 19.61 -9.90 12.73
N ASP A 171 20.13 -10.22 11.56
CA ASP A 171 21.51 -9.94 11.22
C ASP A 171 21.65 -8.54 10.58
N LEU A 172 22.84 -7.96 10.69
CA LEU A 172 23.15 -6.64 10.11
C LEU A 172 22.98 -6.63 8.59
N TRP A 173 23.20 -7.78 7.94
CA TRP A 173 23.00 -7.99 6.51
C TRP A 173 21.51 -8.18 6.11
N GLY A 174 20.56 -8.19 7.06
CA GLY A 174 19.13 -8.09 6.75
C GLY A 174 18.45 -9.35 6.17
N HIS A 175 19.13 -10.49 6.14
CA HIS A 175 18.62 -11.76 5.61
C HIS A 175 17.25 -12.17 6.19
N THR A 176 17.15 -12.16 7.53
CA THR A 176 15.95 -12.58 8.26
C THR A 176 14.80 -11.59 8.04
N ALA A 177 15.08 -10.29 8.06
CA ALA A 177 14.09 -9.24 7.82
C ALA A 177 13.54 -9.32 6.39
N TYR A 178 14.40 -9.59 5.41
CA TYR A 178 14.00 -9.76 4.02
C TYR A 178 13.13 -11.02 3.83
N ALA A 179 13.56 -12.17 4.37
CA ALA A 179 12.80 -13.42 4.28
C ALA A 179 11.40 -13.29 4.95
N LEU A 180 11.35 -12.64 6.12
CA LEU A 180 10.10 -12.31 6.81
C LEU A 180 9.23 -11.39 5.94
N GLY A 181 9.81 -10.35 5.36
CA GLY A 181 9.12 -9.41 4.48
C GLY A 181 8.50 -10.10 3.26
N VAL A 182 9.27 -10.95 2.57
CA VAL A 182 8.77 -11.73 1.42
C VAL A 182 7.63 -12.66 1.83
N ALA A 183 7.78 -13.37 2.95
CA ALA A 183 6.73 -14.25 3.46
C ALA A 183 5.44 -13.46 3.76
N LEU A 184 5.55 -12.33 4.47
CA LEU A 184 4.42 -11.44 4.75
C LEU A 184 3.79 -10.90 3.47
N LEU A 185 4.58 -10.48 2.49
CA LEU A 185 4.09 -10.00 1.20
C LEU A 185 3.27 -11.05 0.47
N LEU A 186 3.74 -12.28 0.42
CA LEU A 186 3.01 -13.38 -0.24
C LEU A 186 1.70 -13.70 0.50
N ILE A 187 1.73 -13.75 1.84
CA ILE A 187 0.53 -13.98 2.66
C ILE A 187 -0.49 -12.87 2.44
N VAL A 188 -0.08 -11.61 2.56
CA VAL A 188 -0.96 -10.46 2.37
C VAL A 188 -1.50 -10.44 0.94
N LEU A 189 -0.65 -10.61 -0.07
CA LEU A 189 -1.08 -10.60 -1.47
C LEU A 189 -2.10 -11.71 -1.75
N PHE A 190 -1.88 -12.92 -1.23
CA PHE A 190 -2.84 -14.02 -1.33
C PHE A 190 -4.19 -13.68 -0.67
N LEU A 191 -4.15 -13.14 0.56
CA LEU A 191 -5.36 -12.72 1.28
C LEU A 191 -6.10 -11.60 0.54
N LEU A 192 -5.39 -10.62 -0.03
CA LEU A 192 -5.98 -9.53 -0.80
C LEU A 192 -6.58 -10.01 -2.12
N GLN A 193 -5.98 -10.99 -2.79
CA GLN A 193 -6.58 -11.63 -3.97
C GLN A 193 -7.88 -12.35 -3.61
N ARG A 194 -7.91 -13.06 -2.48
CA ARG A 194 -9.13 -13.72 -1.98
C ARG A 194 -10.20 -12.70 -1.64
N LEU A 195 -9.83 -11.61 -0.96
CA LEU A 195 -10.73 -10.52 -0.60
C LEU A 195 -11.29 -9.82 -1.84
N ALA A 196 -10.45 -9.53 -2.83
CA ALA A 196 -10.80 -8.88 -4.08
C ALA A 196 -11.84 -9.67 -4.91
N ARG A 197 -11.85 -11.00 -4.76
CA ARG A 197 -12.79 -11.91 -5.43
C ARG A 197 -14.02 -12.26 -4.61
N SER A 198 -13.99 -11.98 -3.30
CA SER A 198 -15.11 -12.23 -2.41
C SER A 198 -16.32 -11.34 -2.75
N PRO A 199 -17.53 -11.69 -2.29
CA PRO A 199 -18.71 -10.83 -2.41
C PRO A 199 -18.48 -9.41 -1.87
N PHE A 200 -17.66 -9.28 -0.82
CA PHE A 200 -17.27 -7.98 -0.26
C PHE A 200 -16.46 -7.15 -1.26
N GLY A 201 -15.43 -7.73 -1.88
CA GLY A 201 -14.64 -7.04 -2.92
C GLY A 201 -15.47 -6.67 -4.15
N MET A 202 -16.42 -7.53 -4.55
CA MET A 202 -17.37 -7.22 -5.62
C MET A 202 -18.30 -6.06 -5.25
N LEU A 203 -18.77 -6.01 -4.00
CA LEU A 203 -19.59 -4.92 -3.49
C LEU A 203 -18.81 -3.60 -3.49
N CYS A 204 -17.56 -3.58 -3.00
CA CYS A 204 -16.68 -2.41 -3.05
C CYS A 204 -16.51 -1.86 -4.47
N ARG A 205 -16.27 -2.75 -5.45
CA ARG A 205 -16.20 -2.36 -6.87
C ARG A 205 -17.53 -1.85 -7.41
N GLY A 206 -18.66 -2.39 -6.93
CA GLY A 206 -19.99 -1.89 -7.25
C GLY A 206 -20.22 -0.47 -6.72
N ILE A 207 -19.82 -0.23 -5.47
CA ILE A 207 -19.89 1.09 -4.81
C ILE A 207 -19.07 2.13 -5.60
N ARG A 208 -17.87 1.74 -6.06
CA ARG A 208 -17.01 2.61 -6.91
C ARG A 208 -17.72 3.05 -8.20
N GLN A 209 -18.58 2.22 -8.77
CA GLN A 209 -19.27 2.53 -10.03
C GLN A 209 -20.48 3.42 -9.83
N ASP A 210 -21.34 3.06 -8.88
CA ASP A 210 -22.56 3.79 -8.59
C ASP A 210 -22.98 3.53 -7.14
N PRO A 211 -22.61 4.42 -6.20
CA PRO A 211 -22.95 4.24 -4.79
C PRO A 211 -24.46 4.36 -4.54
N ILE A 212 -25.18 5.15 -5.34
CA ILE A 212 -26.63 5.36 -5.21
C ILE A 212 -27.36 4.07 -5.57
N ARG A 213 -26.99 3.43 -6.68
CA ARG A 213 -27.58 2.14 -7.10
C ARG A 213 -27.32 1.03 -6.09
N VAL A 214 -26.12 0.97 -5.51
CA VAL A 214 -25.79 -0.02 -4.47
C VAL A 214 -26.60 0.20 -3.20
N ALA A 215 -26.79 1.46 -2.79
CA ALA A 215 -27.64 1.81 -1.65
C ALA A 215 -29.12 1.46 -1.90
N ALA A 216 -29.62 1.68 -3.13
CA ALA A 216 -30.99 1.31 -3.51
C ALA A 216 -31.24 -0.21 -3.49
N MET A 217 -30.20 -1.03 -3.71
CA MET A 217 -30.26 -2.48 -3.54
C MET A 217 -30.16 -2.94 -2.07
N GLY A 218 -30.11 -2.02 -1.11
CA GLY A 218 -30.13 -2.30 0.33
C GLY A 218 -28.76 -2.56 0.97
N ALA A 219 -27.65 -2.38 0.25
CA ALA A 219 -26.32 -2.59 0.80
C ALA A 219 -25.80 -1.33 1.55
N PRO A 220 -25.23 -1.47 2.77
CA PRO A 220 -24.79 -0.34 3.57
C PRO A 220 -23.43 0.21 3.09
N VAL A 221 -23.46 1.14 2.14
CA VAL A 221 -22.27 1.74 1.50
C VAL A 221 -21.21 2.21 2.52
N SER A 222 -21.60 3.02 3.50
CA SER A 222 -20.64 3.59 4.47
C SER A 222 -19.98 2.52 5.35
N LYS A 223 -20.73 1.47 5.75
CA LYS A 223 -20.18 0.38 6.57
C LYS A 223 -19.21 -0.47 5.76
N THR A 224 -19.53 -0.73 4.49
CA THR A 224 -18.64 -1.46 3.58
C THR A 224 -17.34 -0.70 3.32
N LEU A 225 -17.43 0.61 3.07
CA LEU A 225 -16.24 1.45 2.88
C LEU A 225 -15.39 1.55 4.16
N LEU A 226 -16.03 1.66 5.33
CA LEU A 226 -15.32 1.68 6.61
C LEU A 226 -14.58 0.37 6.86
N ALA A 227 -15.23 -0.77 6.62
CA ALA A 227 -14.59 -2.08 6.73
C ALA A 227 -13.38 -2.20 5.79
N MET A 228 -13.47 -1.66 4.56
CA MET A 228 -12.33 -1.64 3.64
C MET A 228 -11.19 -0.78 4.17
N TYR A 229 -11.49 0.35 4.80
CA TYR A 229 -10.51 1.23 5.44
C TYR A 229 -9.77 0.54 6.60
N VAL A 230 -10.48 -0.25 7.40
CA VAL A 230 -9.89 -1.06 8.48
C VAL A 230 -8.95 -2.12 7.92
N VAL A 231 -9.36 -2.83 6.85
CA VAL A 231 -8.52 -3.82 6.18
C VAL A 231 -7.29 -3.17 5.53
N SER A 232 -7.46 -2.01 4.90
CA SER A 232 -6.34 -1.20 4.40
C SER A 232 -5.38 -0.84 5.54
N GLY A 233 -5.92 -0.36 6.67
CA GLY A 233 -5.14 -0.08 7.86
C GLY A 233 -4.36 -1.27 8.38
N LEU A 234 -4.95 -2.47 8.40
CA LEU A 234 -4.27 -3.70 8.78
C LEU A 234 -3.07 -3.99 7.88
N VAL A 235 -3.26 -3.90 6.56
CA VAL A 235 -2.18 -4.12 5.57
C VAL A 235 -1.08 -3.07 5.67
N ALA A 236 -1.46 -1.79 5.79
CA ALA A 236 -0.53 -0.69 5.99
C ALA A 236 0.28 -0.89 7.28
N GLY A 237 -0.38 -1.36 8.35
CA GLY A 237 0.24 -1.61 9.63
C GLY A 237 1.22 -2.79 9.63
N VAL A 238 0.96 -3.84 8.84
CA VAL A 238 1.95 -4.91 8.58
C VAL A 238 3.19 -4.34 7.90
N GLY A 239 3.00 -3.47 6.89
CA GLY A 239 4.12 -2.79 6.23
C GLY A 239 4.90 -1.87 7.17
N GLY A 240 4.21 -1.11 8.01
CA GLY A 240 4.81 -0.20 8.98
C GLY A 240 5.57 -0.95 10.07
N GLY A 241 4.99 -2.04 10.60
CA GLY A 241 5.65 -2.90 11.56
C GLY A 241 6.90 -3.58 10.99
N LEU A 242 6.84 -4.06 9.74
CA LEU A 242 8.01 -4.60 9.05
C LEU A 242 9.11 -3.53 8.88
N ASN A 243 8.71 -2.29 8.56
CA ASN A 243 9.64 -1.17 8.46
C ASN A 243 10.32 -0.91 9.80
N ALA A 244 9.55 -0.80 10.89
CA ALA A 244 10.06 -0.59 12.25
C ALA A 244 11.03 -1.71 12.68
N ILE A 245 10.73 -2.97 12.38
CA ILE A 245 11.61 -4.11 12.67
C ILE A 245 12.90 -4.04 11.84
N SER A 246 12.81 -3.63 10.58
CA SER A 246 13.95 -3.60 9.67
C SER A 246 14.88 -2.41 9.91
N THR A 247 14.34 -1.24 10.27
CA THR A 247 15.13 -0.02 10.50
C THR A 247 15.52 0.16 11.96
N GLN A 248 14.85 -0.54 12.89
CA GLN A 248 15.04 -0.45 14.34
C GLN A 248 14.82 0.97 14.92
N VAL A 249 14.24 1.87 14.11
CA VAL A 249 13.88 3.22 14.50
C VAL A 249 12.61 3.63 13.76
N VAL A 250 11.71 4.32 14.45
CA VAL A 250 10.50 4.89 13.85
C VAL A 250 10.51 6.40 14.01
N GLY A 251 10.70 7.10 12.88
CA GLY A 251 10.65 8.56 12.82
C GLY A 251 9.33 9.11 12.28
N LEU A 252 9.16 10.42 12.43
CA LEU A 252 8.00 11.18 11.95
C LEU A 252 7.81 11.10 10.42
N ASP A 253 8.86 10.80 9.66
CA ASP A 253 8.80 10.57 8.22
C ASP A 253 7.86 9.41 7.83
N SER A 254 7.68 8.44 8.73
CA SER A 254 6.74 7.31 8.58
C SER A 254 5.28 7.77 8.55
N VAL A 255 5.00 8.94 9.14
CA VAL A 255 3.69 9.60 9.18
C VAL A 255 3.81 10.94 8.44
N SER A 256 4.25 10.92 7.18
CA SER A 256 4.39 12.15 6.39
C SER A 256 3.39 12.22 5.24
N PHE A 257 2.96 13.45 4.95
CA PHE A 257 2.19 13.73 3.73
C PHE A 257 3.00 13.35 2.48
N THR A 258 4.30 13.63 2.48
CA THR A 258 5.21 13.29 1.38
C THR A 258 5.20 11.80 1.06
N LEU A 259 5.24 10.93 2.08
CA LEU A 259 5.12 9.49 1.91
C LEU A 259 3.76 9.07 1.34
N SER A 260 2.67 9.72 1.76
CA SER A 260 1.34 9.44 1.19
C SER A 260 1.25 9.86 -0.28
N ALA A 261 1.84 11.00 -0.62
CA ALA A 261 1.88 11.51 -1.99
C ALA A 261 2.71 10.59 -2.90
N SER A 262 3.90 10.17 -2.45
CA SER A 262 4.73 9.22 -3.21
C SER A 262 4.05 7.86 -3.35
N ALA A 263 3.36 7.36 -2.32
CA ALA A 263 2.57 6.14 -2.42
C ALA A 263 1.44 6.23 -3.46
N LEU A 264 0.74 7.37 -3.53
CA LEU A 264 -0.29 7.59 -4.56
C LEU A 264 0.32 7.60 -5.96
N VAL A 265 1.49 8.20 -6.11
CA VAL A 265 2.24 8.24 -7.36
C VAL A 265 2.63 6.82 -7.81
N MET A 266 3.22 6.04 -6.90
CA MET A 266 3.57 4.63 -7.15
C MET A 266 2.35 3.84 -7.61
N LEU A 267 1.19 4.06 -6.96
CA LEU A 267 -0.05 3.41 -7.33
C LEU A 267 -0.55 3.81 -8.73
N VAL A 268 -0.53 5.11 -9.05
CA VAL A 268 -0.96 5.63 -10.36
C VAL A 268 -0.04 5.14 -11.48
N LEU A 269 1.28 5.17 -11.25
CA LEU A 269 2.30 4.65 -12.15
C LEU A 269 2.07 3.16 -12.44
N GLY A 270 1.80 2.37 -11.41
CA GLY A 270 1.50 0.94 -11.51
C GLY A 270 0.17 0.63 -12.21
N GLY A 271 -0.86 1.41 -11.89
CA GLY A 271 -2.23 1.28 -12.36
C GLY A 271 -3.21 1.03 -11.21
N THR A 272 -4.17 1.95 -11.04
CA THR A 272 -5.18 1.89 -9.96
C THR A 272 -6.16 0.73 -10.13
N GLY A 273 -6.48 0.04 -9.04
CA GLY A 273 -7.39 -1.10 -8.98
C GLY A 273 -6.76 -2.44 -9.39
N SER A 274 -5.43 -2.51 -9.44
CA SER A 274 -4.66 -3.72 -9.73
C SER A 274 -3.59 -3.95 -8.67
N LEU A 275 -3.74 -5.02 -7.88
CA LEU A 275 -2.78 -5.39 -6.83
C LEU A 275 -1.37 -5.60 -7.40
N TYR A 276 -1.26 -6.24 -8.58
CA TYR A 276 0.03 -6.41 -9.25
C TYR A 276 0.56 -5.10 -9.84
N GLY A 277 -0.34 -4.21 -10.27
CA GLY A 277 0.01 -2.86 -10.69
C GLY A 277 0.68 -2.09 -9.56
N ALA A 278 0.10 -2.11 -8.36
CA ALA A 278 0.68 -1.50 -7.16
C ALA A 278 2.11 -1.98 -6.89
N ILE A 279 2.36 -3.31 -6.93
CA ILE A 279 3.70 -3.89 -6.73
C ILE A 279 4.69 -3.36 -7.77
N VAL A 280 4.35 -3.45 -9.06
CA VAL A 280 5.23 -3.01 -10.15
C VAL A 280 5.50 -1.51 -10.08
N GLY A 281 4.47 -0.71 -9.79
CA GLY A 281 4.59 0.74 -9.65
C GLY A 281 5.53 1.13 -8.52
N THR A 282 5.43 0.49 -7.35
CA THR A 282 6.36 0.71 -6.23
C THR A 282 7.79 0.35 -6.59
N VAL A 283 8.02 -0.84 -7.16
CA VAL A 283 9.37 -1.30 -7.50
C VAL A 283 10.02 -0.37 -8.53
N VAL A 284 9.30 -0.03 -9.60
CA VAL A 284 9.84 0.85 -10.66
C VAL A 284 10.14 2.24 -10.10
N PHE A 285 9.23 2.81 -9.31
CA PHE A 285 9.43 4.14 -8.74
C PHE A 285 10.60 4.17 -7.76
N MET A 286 10.68 3.22 -6.82
CA MET A 286 11.72 3.21 -5.81
C MET A 286 13.11 2.92 -6.39
N LEU A 287 13.23 2.03 -7.38
CA LEU A 287 14.50 1.80 -8.07
C LEU A 287 14.93 3.03 -8.87
N PHE A 288 13.98 3.72 -9.49
CA PHE A 288 14.27 4.99 -10.16
C PHE A 288 14.72 6.07 -9.16
N GLU A 289 14.01 6.21 -8.05
CA GLU A 289 14.34 7.15 -6.98
C GLU A 289 15.75 6.89 -6.43
N ASP A 290 16.10 5.62 -6.16
CA ASP A 290 17.41 5.21 -5.69
C ASP A 290 18.52 5.55 -6.71
N PHE A 291 18.32 5.20 -7.98
CA PHE A 291 19.27 5.49 -9.05
C PHE A 291 19.47 6.99 -9.28
N VAL A 292 18.39 7.78 -9.27
CA VAL A 292 18.46 9.24 -9.47
C VAL A 292 19.09 9.92 -8.26
N SER A 293 18.80 9.46 -7.06
CA SER A 293 19.40 9.99 -5.83
C SER A 293 20.91 9.73 -5.79
N ALA A 294 21.36 8.57 -6.28
CA ALA A 294 22.79 8.27 -6.42
C ALA A 294 23.48 9.14 -7.48
N ALA A 295 22.80 9.46 -8.59
CA ALA A 295 23.37 10.25 -9.68
C ALA A 295 23.38 11.77 -9.40
N ASN A 296 22.33 12.32 -8.78
CA ASN A 296 22.19 13.75 -8.51
C ASN A 296 21.57 14.04 -7.13
N PRO A 297 22.36 13.96 -6.04
CA PRO A 297 21.88 14.13 -4.67
C PRO A 297 21.23 15.49 -4.35
N PHE A 298 21.51 16.54 -5.13
CA PHE A 298 21.00 17.90 -4.88
C PHE A 298 19.66 18.20 -5.56
N HIS A 299 19.30 17.49 -6.63
CA HIS A 299 18.12 17.81 -7.48
C HIS A 299 17.26 16.57 -7.77
N TRP A 300 17.43 15.49 -7.01
CA TRP A 300 16.70 14.25 -7.25
C TRP A 300 15.18 14.42 -7.11
N LEU A 301 14.69 15.20 -6.15
CA LEU A 301 13.24 15.48 -6.02
C LEU A 301 12.66 16.16 -7.27
N THR A 302 13.39 17.07 -7.89
CA THR A 302 12.97 17.77 -9.11
C THR A 302 12.87 16.80 -10.28
N ILE A 303 13.84 15.90 -10.41
CA ILE A 303 13.88 14.87 -11.46
C ILE A 303 12.77 13.84 -11.24
N VAL A 304 12.54 13.40 -10.00
CA VAL A 304 11.44 12.50 -9.63
C VAL A 304 10.08 13.14 -9.94
N GLY A 305 9.89 14.42 -9.59
CA GLY A 305 8.68 15.18 -9.93
C GLY A 305 8.47 15.32 -11.44
N ALA A 306 9.52 15.56 -12.21
CA ALA A 306 9.46 15.65 -13.66
C ALA A 306 9.09 14.31 -14.33
N LEU A 307 9.71 13.20 -13.89
CA LEU A 307 9.33 11.85 -14.33
C LEU A 307 7.84 11.61 -14.09
N LEU A 308 7.36 12.00 -12.92
CA LEU A 308 5.97 11.87 -12.52
C LEU A 308 5.00 12.55 -13.50
N VAL A 309 5.27 13.82 -13.83
CA VAL A 309 4.48 14.57 -14.81
C VAL A 309 4.49 13.84 -16.14
N LEU A 310 5.65 13.34 -16.57
CA LEU A 310 5.81 12.61 -17.82
C LEU A 310 4.99 11.30 -17.83
N VAL A 311 5.06 10.51 -16.77
CA VAL A 311 4.25 9.28 -16.62
C VAL A 311 2.76 9.59 -16.67
N VAL A 312 2.30 10.61 -15.94
CA VAL A 312 0.88 10.97 -15.90
C VAL A 312 0.40 11.46 -17.28
N LEU A 313 1.24 12.19 -18.01
CA LEU A 313 0.92 12.69 -19.35
C LEU A 313 0.89 11.58 -20.41
N PHE A 314 1.86 10.66 -20.39
CA PHE A 314 2.06 9.67 -21.45
C PHE A 314 1.52 8.27 -21.14
N ALA A 315 1.34 7.92 -19.86
CA ALA A 315 0.84 6.62 -19.40
C ALA A 315 -0.35 6.74 -18.42
N PRO A 316 -1.47 7.41 -18.79
CA PRO A 316 -2.59 7.72 -17.89
C PRO A 316 -3.38 6.50 -17.37
N ARG A 317 -3.08 5.29 -17.86
CA ARG A 317 -3.66 4.02 -17.39
C ARG A 317 -2.70 3.19 -16.52
N GLY A 318 -1.51 3.69 -16.26
CA GLY A 318 -0.42 2.97 -15.60
C GLY A 318 0.28 1.94 -16.51
N ILE A 319 1.45 1.48 -16.05
CA ILE A 319 2.30 0.51 -16.76
C ILE A 319 1.56 -0.82 -16.96
N PHE A 320 0.92 -1.33 -15.90
CA PHE A 320 0.25 -2.63 -15.95
C PHE A 320 -0.99 -2.61 -16.86
N GLY A 321 -1.78 -1.53 -16.80
CA GLY A 321 -2.97 -1.36 -17.64
C GLY A 321 -2.65 -1.24 -19.14
N THR A 322 -1.51 -0.64 -19.48
CA THR A 322 -1.04 -0.52 -20.87
C THR A 322 -0.52 -1.85 -21.40
N SER A 323 0.19 -2.61 -20.56
CA SER A 323 0.76 -3.93 -20.88
C SER A 323 -0.33 -4.97 -21.22
N VAL A 324 -1.37 -5.06 -20.38
CA VAL A 324 -2.49 -6.01 -20.58
C VAL A 324 -3.22 -5.74 -21.91
N ARG A 325 -3.43 -4.46 -22.25
CA ARG A 325 -4.12 -4.08 -23.49
C ARG A 325 -3.33 -4.40 -24.75
N LEU A 326 -2.00 -4.29 -24.69
CA LEU A 326 -1.11 -4.68 -25.79
C LEU A 326 -1.13 -6.21 -25.99
N LEU A 327 -1.11 -6.99 -24.90
CA LEU A 327 -1.27 -8.44 -24.97
C LEU A 327 -2.63 -8.85 -25.55
N GLU A 328 -3.72 -8.18 -25.15
CA GLU A 328 -5.06 -8.47 -25.68
C GLU A 328 -5.21 -8.11 -27.16
N ARG A 329 -4.50 -7.07 -27.64
CA ARG A 329 -4.43 -6.74 -29.07
C ARG A 329 -3.64 -7.76 -29.85
N SER A 330 -2.56 -8.30 -29.28
CA SER A 330 -1.73 -9.32 -29.93
C SER A 330 -2.40 -10.70 -29.96
N ARG A 331 -3.24 -11.04 -28.98
CA ARG A 331 -4.04 -12.29 -28.97
C ARG A 331 -5.24 -12.30 -29.93
N ARG A 332 -5.58 -11.14 -30.51
CA ARG A 332 -6.69 -10.98 -31.48
C ARG A 332 -6.21 -10.88 -32.94
N ARG A 333 -4.90 -10.98 -33.18
CA ARG A 333 -4.30 -11.17 -34.50
C ARG A 333 -3.79 -12.60 -34.61
#